data_AF-A0A7C5ZG18-F1
#
_entry.id   AF-A0A7C5ZG18-F1
#
_cell.length_a   1.000
_cell.length_b   1.000
_cell.length_c   1.000
_cell.angle_alpha   90.00
_cell.angle_beta   90.00
_cell.angle_gamma   90.00
#
_symmetry.space_group_name_H-M   'P 1'
#
loop_
_entity.id
_entity.type
_entity.pdbx_description
1 polymer ?
#
loop_
_entity_poly.entity_id
_entity_poly.type
_entity_poly.pdbx_seq_one_letter_code
_entity_poly.pdbx_strand_id
1 'polypeptide(L)' 'MFALYDAQSGARVGRLTDKQLQALIGWMEEESSEDREYYLTAEDCDLMEEQGVDPSLIEVLRGALKGREDMDIRYAAED' A
#
# COMPACT_ATOMS: atom_id res chain seq x y z
N MET A 1 -13.84 1.32 -3.46
CA MET A 1 -12.67 2.20 -3.15
C MET A 1 -12.14 1.85 -1.78
N PHE A 2 -10.86 2.08 -1.54
CA PHE A 2 -10.21 1.74 -0.28
C PHE A 2 -9.34 2.89 0.23
N ALA A 3 -9.29 3.09 1.54
CA ALA A 3 -8.34 3.98 2.19
C ALA A 3 -7.12 3.20 2.67
N LEU A 4 -5.96 3.83 2.57
CA LEU A 4 -4.74 3.41 3.25
C LEU A 4 -4.54 4.24 4.52
N TYR A 5 -4.12 3.57 5.57
CA TYR A 5 -3.82 4.13 6.86
C TYR A 5 -2.40 3.76 7.26
N ASP A 6 -1.71 4.67 7.94
CA ASP A 6 -0.55 4.34 8.75
C ASP A 6 -1.04 3.51 9.95
N ALA A 7 -0.59 2.27 10.08
CA ALA A 7 -1.14 1.33 11.06
C ALA A 7 -0.80 1.75 12.50
N GLN A 8 0.33 2.41 12.72
CA GLN A 8 0.72 2.90 14.05
C GLN A 8 -0.13 4.08 14.52
N SER A 9 -0.34 5.08 13.64
CA SER A 9 -1.00 6.33 14.02
C SER A 9 -2.49 6.37 13.69
N GLY A 10 -2.98 5.47 12.83
CA GLY A 10 -4.34 5.50 12.29
C GLY A 10 -4.60 6.65 11.31
N ALA A 11 -3.57 7.44 10.95
CA ALA A 11 -3.72 8.53 10.00
C ALA A 11 -3.98 7.98 8.59
N ARG A 12 -4.94 8.57 7.88
CA ARG A 12 -5.17 8.27 6.46
C ARG A 12 -4.00 8.81 5.63
N VAL A 13 -3.37 7.92 4.86
CA VAL A 13 -2.17 8.22 4.07
C VAL A 13 -2.38 8.06 2.57
N GLY A 14 -3.47 7.44 2.15
CA GLY A 14 -3.74 7.24 0.72
C GLY A 14 -5.15 6.75 0.43
N ARG A 15 -5.44 6.62 -0.86
CA ARG A 15 -6.66 6.02 -1.39
C ARG A 15 -6.30 5.14 -2.58
N LEU A 16 -6.89 3.96 -2.64
CA LEU A 16 -6.73 2.99 -3.73
C LEU A 16 -8.06 2.73 -4.42
N THR A 17 -7.98 2.54 -5.74
CA THR A 17 -9.01 1.85 -6.52
C THR A 17 -8.98 0.35 -6.23
N ASP A 18 -10.04 -0.36 -6.61
CA ASP A 18 -10.11 -1.82 -6.48
C ASP A 18 -8.95 -2.51 -7.23
N LYS A 19 -8.62 -2.03 -8.44
CA LYS A 19 -7.50 -2.58 -9.23
C LYS A 19 -6.14 -2.38 -8.54
N GLN A 20 -5.92 -1.20 -7.97
CA GLN A 20 -4.68 -0.89 -7.27
C GLN A 20 -4.55 -1.71 -5.98
N LEU A 21 -5.65 -1.90 -5.23
CA LEU A 21 -5.64 -2.78 -4.07
C LEU A 21 -5.30 -4.22 -4.48
N GLN A 22 -5.88 -4.75 -5.56
CA GLN A 22 -5.55 -6.11 -6.03
C GLN A 22 -4.07 -6.24 -6.44
N ALA A 23 -3.48 -5.20 -7.04
CA ALA A 23 -2.05 -5.18 -7.32
C ALA A 23 -1.20 -5.18 -6.04
N LEU A 24 -1.60 -4.41 -5.03
CA LEU A 24 -0.92 -4.39 -3.72
C LEU A 24 -1.02 -5.75 -3.00
N ILE A 25 -2.22 -6.34 -2.92
CA ILE A 25 -2.44 -7.68 -2.34
C ILE A 25 -1.56 -8.72 -3.02
N GLY A 26 -1.50 -8.68 -4.36
CA GLY A 26 -0.66 -9.60 -5.13
C GLY A 26 0.83 -9.42 -4.89
N TRP A 27 1.30 -8.18 -4.73
CA TRP A 27 2.70 -7.89 -4.40
C TRP A 27 3.07 -8.35 -2.99
N MET A 28 2.17 -8.14 -2.03
CA MET A 28 2.39 -8.45 -0.62
C MET A 28 2.18 -9.94 -0.29
N GLU A 29 1.85 -10.75 -1.30
CA GLU A 29 1.59 -12.19 -1.17
C GLU A 29 0.63 -12.52 -0.01
N GLU A 30 -0.47 -11.76 0.12
CA GLU A 30 -1.43 -11.92 1.22
C GLU A 30 -1.94 -13.37 1.30
N GLU A 31 -1.69 -14.03 2.44
CA GLU A 31 -2.04 -15.43 2.65
C GLU A 31 -3.48 -15.61 3.19
N SER A 32 -4.08 -14.57 3.76
CA SER A 32 -5.42 -14.59 4.34
C SER A 32 -6.21 -13.32 4.03
N SER A 33 -7.47 -13.48 3.62
CA SER A 33 -8.40 -12.35 3.43
C SER A 33 -8.75 -11.58 4.71
N GLU A 34 -8.34 -12.10 5.87
CA GLU A 34 -8.43 -11.40 7.15
C GLU A 34 -7.26 -10.44 7.38
N ASP A 35 -6.13 -10.66 6.72
CA ASP A 35 -4.99 -9.76 6.76
C ASP A 35 -5.33 -8.50 5.97
N ARG A 36 -4.99 -7.34 6.55
CA ARG A 36 -5.21 -6.04 5.93
C ARG A 36 -4.07 -5.07 6.18
N GLU A 37 -3.02 -5.55 6.82
CA GLU A 37 -1.86 -4.79 7.25
C GLU A 37 -0.62 -5.40 6.64
N TYR A 38 0.21 -4.55 6.04
CA TYR A 38 1.44 -4.96 5.39
C TYR A 38 2.60 -4.10 5.88
N TYR A 39 3.76 -4.72 6.00
CA TYR A 39 5.02 -4.02 6.11
C TYR A 39 5.44 -3.51 4.72
N LEU A 40 5.56 -2.21 4.54
CA LEU A 40 5.95 -1.56 3.30
C LEU A 40 7.30 -0.87 3.47
N THR A 41 8.23 -1.12 2.56
CA THR A 41 9.51 -0.40 2.48
C THR A 41 9.61 0.50 1.24
N ALA A 42 10.56 1.43 1.25
CA ALA A 42 10.92 2.20 0.07
C ALA A 42 11.47 1.31 -1.05
N GLU A 43 12.20 0.24 -0.70
CA GLU A 43 12.72 -0.76 -1.65
C GLU A 43 11.59 -1.53 -2.34
N ASP A 44 10.51 -1.87 -1.63
CA ASP A 44 9.32 -2.47 -2.25
C ASP A 44 8.74 -1.55 -3.34
N CYS A 45 8.70 -0.24 -3.09
CA CYS A 45 8.23 0.73 -4.09
C CYS A 45 9.15 0.78 -5.31
N ASP A 46 10.47 0.71 -5.11
CA ASP A 46 11.46 0.69 -6.19
C ASP A 46 11.32 -0.61 -7.02
N LEU A 47 11.21 -1.76 -6.37
CA LEU A 47 11.02 -3.05 -7.02
C LEU A 47 9.67 -3.12 -7.77
N MET A 48 8.58 -2.61 -7.20
CA MET A 48 7.29 -2.50 -7.89
C MET A 48 7.41 -1.70 -9.19
N GLU A 49 8.14 -0.59 -9.15
CA GLU A 49 8.38 0.26 -10.32
C GLU A 49 9.18 -0.47 -11.40
N GLU A 50 10.25 -1.17 -11.03
CA GLU A 50 11.06 -1.98 -11.93
C GLU A 50 10.27 -3.13 -12.58
N GLN A 51 9.33 -3.72 -11.84
CA GLN A 51 8.44 -4.79 -12.34
C GLN A 51 7.25 -4.26 -13.16
N GLY A 52 7.12 -2.94 -13.33
CA GLY A 52 6.06 -2.33 -14.13
C GLY A 52 4.68 -2.35 -13.47
N VAL A 53 4.64 -2.34 -12.14
CA VAL A 53 3.41 -2.09 -11.38
C VAL A 53 2.87 -0.69 -11.71
N ASP A 54 1.56 -0.49 -11.56
CA ASP A 54 0.89 0.78 -11.86
C ASP A 54 1.60 1.98 -11.20
N PRO A 55 2.15 2.94 -11.98
CA PRO A 55 2.87 4.10 -11.44
C PRO A 55 2.03 4.92 -10.46
N SER A 56 0.71 4.98 -10.67
CA SER A 56 -0.18 5.72 -9.77
C SER A 56 -0.37 5.04 -8.41
N LEU A 57 -0.23 3.72 -8.32
CA LEU A 57 -0.17 3.01 -7.04
C LEU A 57 1.15 3.34 -6.34
N ILE A 58 2.27 3.29 -7.05
CA ILE A 58 3.61 3.59 -6.50
C ILE A 58 3.66 5.02 -5.95
N GLU A 59 3.08 6.01 -6.65
CA GLU A 59 2.95 7.39 -6.16
C GLU A 59 2.20 7.47 -4.82
N VAL A 60 1.12 6.70 -4.66
CA VAL A 60 0.37 6.64 -3.40
C VAL A 60 1.21 6.02 -2.28
N LEU A 61 1.91 4.90 -2.56
CA LEU A 61 2.73 4.19 -1.57
C LEU A 61 3.94 5.02 -1.11
N ARG A 62 4.67 5.63 -2.05
CA ARG A 62 5.76 6.57 -1.74
C ARG A 62 5.23 7.80 -0.97
N GLY A 63 4.05 8.28 -1.35
CA GLY A 63 3.35 9.35 -0.62
C GLY A 63 2.98 8.97 0.81
N ALA A 64 2.64 7.70 1.06
CA ALA A 64 2.35 7.18 2.40
C ALA A 64 3.60 7.10 3.28
N LEU A 65 4.72 6.66 2.71
CA LEU A 65 6.01 6.61 3.40
C LEU A 65 6.48 8.00 3.87
N LYS A 66 6.15 9.06 3.13
CA LYS A 66 6.58 10.45 3.42
C LYS A 66 8.10 10.58 3.63
N GLY A 67 8.89 9.80 2.88
CA GLY A 67 10.35 9.77 2.98
C GLY A 67 10.90 8.92 4.13
N ARG A 68 10.07 8.15 4.84
CA ARG A 68 10.53 7.06 5.73
C ARG A 68 11.07 5.90 4.90
N GLU A 69 11.98 5.12 5.50
CA GLU A 69 12.50 3.87 4.91
C GLU A 69 11.41 2.79 4.87
N ASP A 70 10.55 2.74 5.89
CA ASP A 70 9.50 1.74 6.02
C ASP A 70 8.32 2.22 6.87
N MET A 71 7.20 1.49 6.76
CA MET A 71 6.04 1.62 7.64
C MET A 71 5.08 0.43 7.55
N ASP A 72 4.32 0.18 8.61
CA ASP A 72 3.13 -0.66 8.55
C ASP A 72 1.96 0.15 7.94
N ILE A 73 1.39 -0.35 6.84
CA ILE A 73 0.20 0.20 6.20
C ILE A 73 -0.99 -0.72 6.44
N ARG A 74 -2.18 -0.15 6.62
CA ARG A 74 -3.43 -0.92 6.70
C ARG A 74 -4.45 -0.39 5.71
N TYR A 75 -5.19 -1.26 5.01
CA TYR A 75 -6.29 -0.85 4.15
C TYR A 75 -7.68 -1.09 4.78
N ALA A 76 -8.66 -0.31 4.36
CA ALA A 76 -10.08 -0.55 4.66
C ALA A 76 -10.96 -0.05 3.52
N ALA A 77 -12.12 -0.71 3.32
CA ALA A 77 -13.13 -0.22 2.39
C ALA A 77 -13.60 1.18 2.79
N GLU A 78 -13.79 2.06 1.80
CA GLU A 78 -14.48 3.33 1.94
C GLU A 78 -15.82 3.25 1.19
N ASP A 79 -16.89 3.72 1.85
CA ASP A 79 -18.22 3.91 1.25
C ASP A 79 -18.27 5.08 0.26
#